data_AF-A0A2D5RZQ4-F1
#
_entry.id   AF-A0A2D5RZQ4-F1
#
_cell.length_a   1.000
_cell.length_b   1.000
_cell.length_c   1.000
_cell.angle_alpha   90.00
_cell.angle_beta   90.00
_cell.angle_gamma   90.00
#
_symmetry.space_group_name_H-M   'P 1'
#
loop_
_entity.id
_entity.type
_entity.pdbx_description
1 polymer ?
#
loop_
_entity_poly.entity_id
_entity_poly.type
_entity_poly.pdbx_seq_one_letter_code
_entity_poly.pdbx_strand_id
1 'polypeptide(L)'
;MGRSVEQRPVYLFKIGQGERKVLAWSQMHGDEPTATAAIFDLLAVLDAQQQAQADKDKDQDNSLTDWQQQITLYLIPMLNPDGAARNSRYNALGIDVNRDAVALQTPEGQMLMQAAKQIKPHYGFNLHDQNRYHGAGDNKKPATISLLAPAYNEAREINPSRHAAMQLISAVKPMLDKAIPQQLGRYDDEYSVRSFGDTFSKMGISTVLVEAGGNYNDPFRQQARQLNLKLYLNWLALISSGNYRDYDLSGYQAIPMNNSGGMKDLIISNISLPKADSSGVLAKVDLAFNAGGNGRGSVVLDEIGDASIYGAYHSVDASGLQYSAGKAYPLTKPLTLNTARYIQLLAEGYSHFSGKPDLLTNNSGLPVAINPPGVKSRWPQRRSSTTFLLSNDNKVQLAVVHGRVIRLADASLLDAFGGN
;
A
#
# COMPACT_ATOMS: atom_id res chain seq x y z
N MET A 1 7.63 23.20 -14.73
CA MET A 1 8.40 23.67 -13.56
C MET A 1 9.88 23.70 -13.87
N GLY A 2 10.42 22.58 -14.35
CA GLY A 2 11.83 22.43 -14.68
C GLY A 2 12.10 21.00 -15.10
N ARG A 3 13.30 20.50 -14.83
CA ARG A 3 13.69 19.13 -15.15
C ARG A 3 14.31 18.43 -13.95
N SER A 4 14.14 17.12 -13.88
CA SER A 4 14.81 16.24 -12.93
C SER A 4 16.32 16.14 -13.20
N VAL A 5 17.03 15.37 -12.38
CA VAL A 5 18.47 15.09 -12.54
C VAL A 5 18.77 14.54 -13.94
N GLU A 6 18.01 13.55 -14.41
CA GLU A 6 18.14 12.96 -15.74
C GLU A 6 17.39 13.72 -16.83
N GLN A 7 17.12 15.00 -16.61
CA GLN A 7 16.52 15.90 -17.58
C GLN A 7 15.09 15.54 -18.00
N ARG A 8 14.34 14.75 -17.21
CA ARG A 8 12.90 14.50 -17.47
C ARG A 8 12.08 15.71 -17.04
N PRO A 9 11.06 16.12 -17.81
CA PRO A 9 10.26 17.29 -17.49
C PRO A 9 9.41 17.06 -16.24
N VAL A 10 9.32 18.09 -15.38
CA VAL A 10 8.40 18.14 -14.23
C VAL A 10 7.34 19.21 -14.49
N TYR A 11 6.08 18.79 -14.50
CA TYR A 11 4.92 19.60 -14.88
C TYR A 11 4.18 20.17 -13.67
N LEU A 12 3.59 21.35 -13.88
CA LEU A 12 2.65 21.99 -12.95
C LEU A 12 1.41 22.38 -13.75
N PHE A 13 0.26 21.85 -13.39
CA PHE A 13 -1.02 22.27 -13.94
C PHE A 13 -1.63 23.35 -13.04
N LYS A 14 -2.20 24.39 -13.65
CA LYS A 14 -2.95 25.44 -12.96
C LYS A 14 -4.38 25.42 -13.49
N ILE A 15 -5.35 25.29 -12.59
CA ILE A 15 -6.78 25.20 -12.93
C ILE A 15 -7.56 26.18 -12.05
N GLY A 16 -8.52 26.90 -12.64
CA GLY A 16 -9.30 27.92 -11.93
C GLY A 16 -8.56 29.24 -11.75
N GLN A 17 -9.26 30.20 -11.15
CA GLN A 17 -8.81 31.60 -11.03
C GLN A 17 -9.13 32.24 -9.67
N GLY A 18 -9.68 31.47 -8.73
CA GLY A 18 -10.07 32.03 -7.44
C GLY A 18 -8.91 32.30 -6.48
N GLU A 19 -9.19 33.09 -5.46
CA GLU A 19 -8.19 33.58 -4.49
C GLU A 19 -7.65 32.48 -3.58
N ARG A 20 -8.43 31.42 -3.32
CA ARG A 20 -8.01 30.30 -2.48
C ARG A 20 -7.08 29.41 -3.29
N LYS A 21 -5.86 29.22 -2.80
CA LYS A 21 -4.79 28.53 -3.53
C LYS A 21 -4.54 27.17 -2.91
N VAL A 22 -4.63 26.13 -3.72
CA VAL A 22 -4.36 24.74 -3.31
C VAL A 22 -3.16 24.25 -4.09
N LEU A 23 -2.12 23.77 -3.39
CA LEU A 23 -0.99 23.07 -4.00
C LEU A 23 -1.05 21.59 -3.64
N ALA A 24 -1.11 20.73 -4.64
CA ALA A 24 -1.09 19.28 -4.46
C ALA A 24 0.07 18.68 -5.26
N TRP A 25 0.82 17.78 -4.63
CA TRP A 25 1.96 17.11 -5.26
C TRP A 25 1.96 15.62 -4.93
N SER A 26 2.36 14.81 -5.90
CA SER A 26 2.47 13.35 -5.75
C SER A 26 3.78 12.81 -6.26
N GLN A 27 4.07 11.57 -5.84
CA GLN A 27 5.17 10.74 -6.34
C GLN A 27 6.53 11.44 -6.24
N MET A 28 6.78 12.06 -5.08
CA MET A 28 8.11 12.50 -4.68
C MET A 28 9.02 11.31 -4.33
N HIS A 29 8.42 10.23 -3.83
CA HIS A 29 8.99 8.90 -3.90
C HIS A 29 8.50 8.24 -5.20
N GLY A 30 9.40 7.70 -6.00
CA GLY A 30 9.08 7.22 -7.34
C GLY A 30 8.25 5.94 -7.38
N ASP A 31 8.31 5.12 -6.32
CA ASP A 31 7.58 3.85 -6.15
C ASP A 31 6.16 4.03 -5.57
N GLU A 32 5.64 5.26 -5.52
CA GLU A 32 4.32 5.62 -4.98
C GLU A 32 3.38 6.20 -6.06
N PRO A 33 2.93 5.39 -7.05
CA PRO A 33 2.21 5.89 -8.22
C PRO A 33 0.71 6.14 -8.01
N THR A 34 0.13 5.73 -6.87
CA THR A 34 -1.34 5.70 -6.70
C THR A 34 -1.95 7.10 -6.77
N ALA A 35 -1.31 8.07 -6.11
CA ALA A 35 -1.76 9.45 -6.12
C ALA A 35 -1.65 10.12 -7.50
N THR A 36 -0.58 9.83 -8.25
CA THR A 36 -0.42 10.31 -9.63
C THR A 36 -1.58 9.86 -10.51
N ALA A 37 -1.94 8.58 -10.44
CA ALA A 37 -3.09 8.04 -11.16
C ALA A 37 -4.41 8.71 -10.75
N ALA A 38 -4.62 8.95 -9.45
CA ALA A 38 -5.79 9.66 -8.95
C ALA A 38 -5.86 11.13 -9.39
N ILE A 39 -4.71 11.82 -9.55
CA ILE A 39 -4.67 13.17 -10.14
C ILE A 39 -5.11 13.13 -11.60
N PHE A 40 -4.68 12.14 -12.39
CA PHE A 40 -5.16 12.00 -13.76
C PHE A 40 -6.65 11.68 -13.82
N ASP A 41 -7.19 10.90 -12.88
CA ASP A 41 -8.63 10.71 -12.77
C ASP A 41 -9.37 12.03 -12.48
N LEU A 42 -8.81 12.86 -11.59
CA LEU A 42 -9.35 14.19 -11.31
C LEU A 42 -9.36 15.05 -12.57
N LEU A 43 -8.23 15.11 -13.30
CA LEU A 43 -8.14 15.85 -14.56
C LEU A 43 -9.18 15.38 -15.59
N ALA A 44 -9.38 14.07 -15.71
CA ALA A 44 -10.39 13.51 -16.62
C ALA A 44 -11.82 13.88 -16.22
N VAL A 45 -12.14 13.88 -14.92
CA VAL A 45 -13.45 14.34 -14.41
C VAL A 45 -13.66 15.82 -14.72
N LEU A 46 -12.63 16.66 -14.52
CA LEU A 46 -12.71 18.10 -14.78
C LEU A 46 -12.86 18.40 -16.27
N ASP A 47 -12.14 17.69 -17.14
CA ASP A 47 -12.27 17.82 -18.59
C ASP A 47 -13.67 17.44 -19.08
N ALA A 48 -14.22 16.31 -18.59
CA ALA A 48 -15.58 15.89 -18.91
C ALA A 48 -16.64 16.89 -18.44
N GLN A 49 -16.46 17.50 -17.25
CA GLN A 49 -17.35 18.56 -16.76
C GLN A 49 -17.29 19.81 -17.64
N GLN A 50 -16.09 20.20 -18.08
CA GLN A 50 -15.90 21.35 -18.95
C GLN A 50 -16.55 21.14 -20.32
N GLN A 51 -16.38 19.95 -20.92
CA GLN A 51 -17.02 19.58 -22.18
C GLN A 51 -18.54 19.60 -22.06
N ALA A 52 -19.08 19.01 -21.00
CA ALA A 52 -20.52 18.98 -20.75
C ALA A 52 -21.13 20.38 -20.53
N GLN A 53 -20.36 21.33 -20.00
CA GLN A 53 -20.78 22.72 -19.84
C GLN A 53 -20.74 23.49 -21.17
N ALA A 54 -19.68 23.30 -21.96
CA ALA A 54 -19.53 23.93 -23.28
C ALA A 54 -20.66 23.52 -24.26
N ASP A 55 -21.18 22.30 -24.12
CA ASP A 55 -22.33 21.82 -24.91
C ASP A 55 -23.66 22.49 -24.50
N LYS A 56 -23.77 22.98 -23.27
CA LYS A 56 -24.99 23.62 -22.73
C LYS A 56 -25.00 25.14 -22.88
N ASP A 57 -23.84 25.78 -22.77
CA ASP A 57 -23.70 27.23 -22.69
C ASP A 57 -23.06 27.84 -23.94
N LYS A 58 -23.62 27.60 -25.13
CA LYS A 58 -23.18 28.32 -26.35
C LYS A 58 -23.41 29.84 -26.28
N ASP A 59 -24.22 30.31 -25.33
CA ASP A 59 -24.65 31.72 -25.20
C ASP A 59 -24.21 32.41 -23.88
N GLN A 60 -23.38 31.79 -23.03
CA GLN A 60 -22.83 32.44 -21.81
C GLN A 60 -21.29 32.37 -21.73
N ASP A 61 -20.67 33.53 -21.51
CA ASP A 61 -19.21 33.78 -21.51
C ASP A 61 -18.47 33.26 -20.26
N ASN A 62 -19.04 32.32 -19.50
CA ASN A 62 -18.43 31.84 -18.25
C ASN A 62 -18.27 30.32 -18.21
N SER A 63 -17.18 29.84 -18.79
CA SER A 63 -16.82 28.41 -18.88
C SER A 63 -16.29 27.78 -17.58
N LEU A 64 -16.26 28.51 -16.46
CA LEU A 64 -15.72 28.02 -15.18
C LEU A 64 -16.83 27.52 -14.25
N THR A 65 -16.64 26.33 -13.66
CA THR A 65 -17.48 25.80 -12.59
C THR A 65 -17.38 26.64 -11.30
N ASP A 66 -18.40 26.61 -10.44
CA ASP A 66 -18.47 27.43 -9.21
C ASP A 66 -17.20 27.34 -8.33
N TRP A 67 -16.61 26.15 -8.20
CA TRP A 67 -15.41 25.98 -7.39
C TRP A 67 -14.15 26.58 -8.05
N GLN A 68 -14.06 26.59 -9.38
CA GLN A 68 -12.94 27.16 -10.12
C GLN A 68 -12.90 28.70 -10.03
N GLN A 69 -14.03 29.34 -9.71
CA GLN A 69 -14.09 30.77 -9.42
C GLN A 69 -13.58 31.10 -8.00
N GLN A 70 -13.67 30.15 -7.07
CA GLN A 70 -13.25 30.32 -5.68
C GLN A 70 -11.82 29.83 -5.42
N ILE A 71 -11.35 28.87 -6.22
CA ILE A 71 -10.07 28.18 -6.05
C ILE A 71 -9.19 28.33 -7.30
N THR A 72 -7.89 28.55 -7.07
CA THR A 72 -6.83 28.22 -8.02
C THR A 72 -6.10 26.96 -7.54
N LEU A 73 -6.26 25.87 -8.29
CA LEU A 73 -5.65 24.58 -8.02
C LEU A 73 -4.33 24.43 -8.79
N TYR A 74 -3.27 24.05 -8.09
CA TYR A 74 -1.94 23.79 -8.61
C TYR A 74 -1.59 22.32 -8.38
N LEU A 75 -1.40 21.55 -9.45
CA LEU A 75 -1.13 20.11 -9.41
C LEU A 75 0.26 19.79 -9.96
N ILE A 76 1.06 19.06 -9.19
CA ILE A 76 2.33 18.46 -9.60
C ILE A 76 2.12 16.94 -9.61
N PRO A 77 1.74 16.33 -10.76
CA PRO A 77 1.36 14.92 -10.77
C PRO A 77 2.52 13.97 -10.51
N MET A 78 3.74 14.34 -10.84
CA MET A 78 4.91 13.48 -10.62
C MET A 78 6.12 14.35 -10.35
N LEU A 79 6.53 14.43 -9.09
CA LEU A 79 7.66 15.25 -8.68
C LEU A 79 9.01 14.59 -8.98
N ASN A 80 9.11 13.27 -8.80
CA ASN A 80 10.32 12.49 -8.99
C ASN A 80 10.18 11.50 -10.17
N PRO A 81 10.21 11.98 -11.43
CA PRO A 81 10.08 11.13 -12.60
C PRO A 81 11.25 10.14 -12.78
N ASP A 82 12.41 10.45 -12.20
CA ASP A 82 13.60 9.61 -12.26
C ASP A 82 13.45 8.38 -11.36
N GLY A 83 12.96 8.56 -10.13
CA GLY A 83 12.58 7.46 -9.24
C GLY A 83 11.45 6.63 -9.84
N ALA A 84 10.45 7.29 -10.43
CA ALA A 84 9.30 6.63 -11.04
C ALA A 84 9.71 5.69 -12.18
N ALA A 85 10.61 6.12 -13.06
CA ALA A 85 11.14 5.29 -14.15
C ALA A 85 11.85 4.01 -13.67
N ARG A 86 12.32 3.99 -12.41
CA ARG A 86 12.99 2.83 -11.78
C ARG A 86 12.15 2.11 -10.74
N ASN A 87 10.91 2.54 -10.49
CA ASN A 87 10.12 2.11 -9.35
C ASN A 87 10.93 2.15 -8.03
N SER A 88 11.55 3.32 -7.78
CA SER A 88 12.44 3.56 -6.64
C SER A 88 11.92 4.73 -5.81
N ARG A 89 11.96 4.57 -4.49
CA ARG A 89 11.73 5.66 -3.52
C ARG A 89 12.63 6.87 -3.78
N TYR A 90 13.87 6.64 -4.17
CA TYR A 90 14.89 7.67 -4.32
C TYR A 90 14.94 8.25 -5.73
N ASN A 91 15.43 9.50 -5.89
CA ASN A 91 15.70 10.08 -7.21
C ASN A 91 16.96 9.46 -7.88
N ALA A 92 17.41 10.00 -9.01
CA ALA A 92 18.59 9.49 -9.73
C ALA A 92 19.90 9.53 -8.95
N LEU A 93 20.00 10.39 -7.94
CA LEU A 93 21.20 10.50 -7.09
C LEU A 93 21.13 9.57 -5.87
N GLY A 94 20.06 8.80 -5.71
CA GLY A 94 19.83 8.00 -4.50
C GLY A 94 19.37 8.83 -3.30
N ILE A 95 18.95 10.09 -3.50
CA ILE A 95 18.47 10.96 -2.44
C ILE A 95 16.95 10.77 -2.26
N ASP A 96 16.51 10.67 -1.02
CA ASP A 96 15.09 10.76 -0.66
C ASP A 96 14.68 12.24 -0.71
N VAL A 97 13.90 12.60 -1.73
CA VAL A 97 13.44 13.98 -1.94
C VAL A 97 12.67 14.49 -0.72
N ASN A 98 11.93 13.63 -0.01
CA ASN A 98 11.19 13.98 1.20
C ASN A 98 12.05 13.98 2.47
N ARG A 99 13.38 13.97 2.33
CA ARG A 99 14.35 14.20 3.41
C ARG A 99 15.32 15.36 3.10
N ASP A 100 14.99 16.13 2.06
CA ASP A 100 15.83 17.19 1.49
C ASP A 100 15.16 18.59 1.55
N ALA A 101 14.12 18.78 2.37
CA ALA A 101 13.39 20.06 2.42
C ALA A 101 14.22 21.23 3.01
N VAL A 102 15.30 20.93 3.74
CA VAL A 102 16.21 21.93 4.32
C VAL A 102 17.37 22.25 3.38
N ALA A 103 18.10 21.22 2.93
CA ALA A 103 19.32 21.40 2.14
C ALA A 103 19.01 21.68 0.67
N LEU A 104 17.87 21.20 0.16
CA LEU A 104 17.39 21.40 -1.21
C LEU A 104 18.47 21.03 -2.24
N GLN A 105 19.14 19.89 -2.05
CA GLN A 105 20.19 19.40 -2.94
C GLN A 105 19.63 18.82 -4.25
N THR A 106 18.39 18.36 -4.24
CA THR A 106 17.71 17.76 -5.38
C THR A 106 17.02 18.82 -6.24
N PRO A 107 17.10 18.76 -7.59
CA PRO A 107 16.34 19.66 -8.44
C PRO A 107 14.83 19.51 -8.21
N GLU A 108 14.36 18.30 -7.89
CA GLU A 108 12.97 18.03 -7.52
C GLU A 108 12.55 18.81 -6.27
N GLY A 109 13.33 18.73 -5.19
CA GLY A 109 13.06 19.46 -3.95
C GLY A 109 13.12 20.97 -4.13
N GLN A 110 14.09 21.47 -4.90
CA GLN A 110 14.20 22.90 -5.25
C GLN A 110 12.95 23.40 -5.98
N MET A 111 12.49 22.67 -7.01
CA MET A 111 11.30 23.02 -7.78
C MET A 111 10.05 23.08 -6.89
N LEU A 112 9.86 22.10 -6.00
CA LEU A 112 8.70 22.07 -5.09
C LEU A 112 8.73 23.24 -4.09
N MET A 113 9.89 23.49 -3.46
CA MET A 113 10.07 24.61 -2.53
C MET A 113 9.83 25.96 -3.23
N GLN A 114 10.37 26.14 -4.44
CA GLN A 114 10.20 27.35 -5.21
C GLN A 114 8.73 27.59 -5.56
N ALA A 115 8.02 26.54 -6.01
CA ALA A 115 6.59 26.64 -6.30
C ALA A 115 5.80 27.05 -5.06
N ALA A 116 6.04 26.45 -3.89
CA ALA A 116 5.37 26.84 -2.65
C ALA A 116 5.63 28.31 -2.28
N LYS A 117 6.88 28.78 -2.37
CA LYS A 117 7.27 30.17 -2.09
C LYS A 117 6.63 31.18 -3.05
N GLN A 118 6.50 30.83 -4.33
CA GLN A 118 5.91 31.70 -5.36
C GLN A 118 4.38 31.72 -5.29
N ILE A 119 3.76 30.55 -5.18
CA ILE A 119 2.31 30.39 -5.15
C ILE A 119 1.74 30.96 -3.85
N LYS A 120 2.44 30.70 -2.72
CA LYS A 120 1.96 30.93 -1.35
C LYS A 120 0.58 30.28 -1.14
N PRO A 121 0.50 28.94 -1.24
CA PRO A 121 -0.78 28.26 -1.16
C PRO A 121 -1.38 28.39 0.25
N HIS A 122 -2.71 28.41 0.31
CA HIS A 122 -3.44 28.36 1.57
C HIS A 122 -3.56 26.91 2.09
N TYR A 123 -3.63 25.95 1.16
CA TYR A 123 -3.79 24.53 1.43
C TYR A 123 -2.76 23.71 0.66
N GLY A 124 -2.27 22.64 1.29
CA GLY A 124 -1.30 21.71 0.71
C GLY A 124 -1.81 20.28 0.76
N PHE A 125 -1.74 19.53 -0.33
CA PHE A 125 -2.00 18.09 -0.33
C PHE A 125 -0.71 17.33 -0.65
N ASN A 126 -0.18 16.66 0.37
CA ASN A 126 1.00 15.82 0.29
C ASN A 126 0.57 14.36 0.03
N LEU A 127 0.80 13.85 -1.18
CA LEU A 127 0.16 12.63 -1.64
C LEU A 127 1.17 11.49 -1.84
N HIS A 128 0.97 10.41 -1.09
CA HIS A 128 1.91 9.31 -0.93
C HIS A 128 1.23 7.93 -1.00
N ASP A 129 2.05 6.88 -1.08
CA ASP A 129 1.65 5.50 -0.79
C ASP A 129 2.37 5.02 0.47
N GLN A 130 1.69 4.22 1.28
CA GLN A 130 2.30 3.54 2.42
C GLN A 130 2.39 2.04 2.20
N ASN A 131 3.21 1.37 3.01
CA ASN A 131 3.33 -0.07 2.97
C ASN A 131 1.97 -0.75 3.28
N ARG A 132 1.63 -1.82 2.56
CA ARG A 132 0.41 -2.59 2.81
C ARG A 132 0.36 -3.24 4.21
N TYR A 133 1.50 -3.36 4.90
CA TYR A 133 1.57 -3.95 6.22
C TYR A 133 1.08 -3.05 7.37
N HIS A 134 0.61 -1.83 7.08
CA HIS A 134 -0.03 -0.98 8.07
C HIS A 134 -1.46 -1.45 8.39
N GLY A 135 -1.76 -1.67 9.67
CA GLY A 135 -3.11 -1.82 10.19
C GLY A 135 -3.72 -0.49 10.63
N ALA A 136 -5.04 -0.34 10.52
CA ALA A 136 -5.77 0.83 11.01
C ALA A 136 -6.03 0.71 12.52
N GLY A 137 -5.05 1.10 13.34
CA GLY A 137 -5.03 0.73 14.76
C GLY A 137 -4.94 -0.78 14.94
N ASP A 138 -5.50 -1.29 16.04
CA ASP A 138 -5.39 -2.70 16.43
C ASP A 138 -6.58 -3.56 16.00
N ASN A 139 -7.41 -3.05 15.08
CA ASN A 139 -8.62 -3.74 14.62
C ASN A 139 -8.35 -4.85 13.59
N LYS A 140 -7.07 -5.14 13.29
CA LYS A 140 -6.61 -6.18 12.37
C LYS A 140 -7.10 -6.04 10.93
N LYS A 141 -7.42 -4.80 10.53
CA LYS A 141 -7.75 -4.43 9.15
C LYS A 141 -6.69 -3.50 8.58
N PRO A 142 -6.45 -3.55 7.26
CA PRO A 142 -5.41 -2.72 6.67
C PRO A 142 -5.82 -1.25 6.69
N ALA A 143 -4.83 -0.38 6.87
CA ALA A 143 -4.99 1.05 6.69
C ALA A 143 -5.00 1.35 5.18
N THR A 144 -6.19 1.33 4.55
CA THR A 144 -6.36 1.56 3.12
C THR A 144 -6.07 3.03 2.75
N ILE A 145 -6.51 3.96 3.60
CA ILE A 145 -6.15 5.37 3.55
C ILE A 145 -5.65 5.77 4.93
N SER A 146 -4.53 6.47 5.00
CA SER A 146 -4.15 7.19 6.21
C SER A 146 -4.07 8.68 5.97
N LEU A 147 -4.50 9.45 6.96
CA LEU A 147 -4.50 10.91 6.91
C LEU A 147 -3.65 11.49 8.03
N LEU A 148 -3.03 12.63 7.77
CA LEU A 148 -2.28 13.39 8.77
C LEU A 148 -2.35 14.89 8.49
N ALA A 149 -2.54 15.69 9.53
CA ALA A 149 -2.21 17.11 9.53
C ALA A 149 -0.78 17.27 10.10
N PRO A 150 0.26 17.44 9.25
CA PRO A 150 1.65 17.33 9.70
C PRO A 150 1.99 18.37 10.75
N ALA A 151 2.85 17.98 11.70
CA ALA A 151 3.34 18.90 12.73
C ALA A 151 4.16 20.03 12.10
N TYR A 152 4.14 21.21 12.74
CA TYR A 152 4.95 22.35 12.31
C TYR A 152 6.18 22.59 13.21
N ASN A 153 6.23 21.92 14.36
CA ASN A 153 7.30 21.96 15.34
C ASN A 153 7.39 20.66 16.15
N GLU A 154 8.48 20.49 16.90
CA GLU A 154 8.74 19.31 17.74
C GLU A 154 7.69 19.10 18.83
N ALA A 155 7.12 20.19 19.38
CA ALA A 155 6.08 20.15 20.39
C ALA A 155 4.71 19.68 19.85
N ARG A 156 4.58 19.51 18.53
CA ARG A 156 3.34 19.10 17.84
C ARG A 156 2.15 19.98 18.25
N GLU A 157 2.40 21.28 18.36
CA GLU A 157 1.35 22.25 18.67
C GLU A 157 0.32 22.36 17.53
N ILE A 158 -0.82 23.00 17.81
CA ILE A 158 -1.89 23.25 16.85
C ILE A 158 -2.00 24.76 16.63
N ASN A 159 -1.43 25.24 15.53
CA ASN A 159 -1.60 26.61 15.05
C ASN A 159 -2.82 26.70 14.11
N PRO A 160 -3.23 27.90 13.64
CA PRO A 160 -4.41 28.03 12.79
C PRO A 160 -4.36 27.21 11.48
N SER A 161 -3.20 27.08 10.84
CA SER A 161 -3.07 26.30 9.60
C SER A 161 -3.19 24.80 9.83
N ARG A 162 -2.55 24.27 10.88
CA ARG A 162 -2.69 22.86 11.27
C ARG A 162 -4.11 22.55 11.74
N HIS A 163 -4.75 23.49 12.46
CA HIS A 163 -6.16 23.36 12.85
C HIS A 163 -7.06 23.21 11.61
N ALA A 164 -6.92 24.08 10.61
CA ALA A 164 -7.69 23.99 9.36
C ALA A 164 -7.43 22.67 8.61
N ALA A 165 -6.19 22.18 8.59
CA ALA A 165 -5.88 20.87 8.01
C ALA A 165 -6.57 19.70 8.77
N MET A 166 -6.60 19.75 10.09
CA MET A 166 -7.31 18.76 10.91
C MET A 166 -8.83 18.83 10.66
N GLN A 167 -9.41 20.03 10.48
CA GLN A 167 -10.82 20.19 10.14
C GLN A 167 -11.14 19.60 8.76
N LEU A 168 -10.27 19.80 7.75
CA LEU A 168 -10.41 19.17 6.43
C LEU A 168 -10.41 17.63 6.51
N ILE A 169 -9.58 17.06 7.38
CA ILE A 169 -9.56 15.61 7.63
C ILE A 169 -10.84 15.16 8.36
N SER A 170 -11.25 15.90 9.38
CA SER A 170 -12.49 15.65 10.14
C SER A 170 -13.70 15.60 9.21
N ALA A 171 -13.78 16.54 8.27
CA ALA A 171 -14.89 16.68 7.32
C ALA A 171 -15.05 15.50 6.35
N VAL A 172 -13.97 14.82 5.97
CA VAL A 172 -14.04 13.67 5.04
C VAL A 172 -14.15 12.32 5.75
N LYS A 173 -13.96 12.27 7.07
CA LYS A 173 -14.02 11.02 7.84
C LYS A 173 -15.36 10.27 7.67
N PRO A 174 -16.56 10.90 7.72
CA PRO A 174 -17.81 10.16 7.54
C PRO A 174 -17.91 9.46 6.18
N MET A 175 -17.38 10.08 5.12
CA MET A 175 -17.32 9.47 3.79
C MET A 175 -16.39 8.26 3.79
N LEU A 176 -15.21 8.37 4.41
CA LEU A 176 -14.23 7.29 4.48
C LEU A 176 -14.72 6.14 5.36
N ASP A 177 -15.27 6.40 6.54
CA ASP A 177 -15.82 5.35 7.42
C ASP A 177 -16.92 4.53 6.73
N LYS A 178 -17.73 5.18 5.88
CA LYS A 178 -18.73 4.50 5.07
C LYS A 178 -18.11 3.66 3.95
N ALA A 179 -17.08 4.18 3.29
CA ALA A 179 -16.48 3.53 2.12
C ALA A 179 -15.50 2.40 2.49
N ILE A 180 -14.75 2.57 3.57
CA ILE A 180 -13.72 1.65 4.07
C ILE A 180 -13.83 1.48 5.59
N PRO A 181 -14.91 0.83 6.09
CA PRO A 181 -15.19 0.74 7.51
C PRO A 181 -14.02 0.14 8.29
N GLN A 182 -13.54 0.89 9.30
CA GLN A 182 -12.42 0.51 10.15
C GLN A 182 -11.07 0.36 9.41
N GLN A 183 -10.91 0.95 8.23
CA GLN A 183 -9.68 0.91 7.44
C GLN A 183 -9.08 2.30 7.19
N LEU A 184 -9.60 3.32 7.89
CA LEU A 184 -9.01 4.65 7.96
C LEU A 184 -8.02 4.72 9.11
N GLY A 185 -6.78 5.09 8.80
CA GLY A 185 -5.70 5.26 9.76
C GLY A 185 -5.21 6.69 9.88
N ARG A 186 -4.49 6.98 10.96
CA ARG A 186 -3.74 8.23 11.15
C ARG A 186 -2.26 7.92 11.02
N TYR A 187 -1.58 8.66 10.15
CA TYR A 187 -0.12 8.53 10.02
C TYR A 187 0.58 9.19 11.21
N ASP A 188 1.77 8.73 11.55
CA ASP A 188 2.53 9.27 12.68
C ASP A 188 2.90 10.74 12.44
N ASP A 189 2.76 11.55 13.47
CA ASP A 189 2.98 13.00 13.45
C ASP A 189 4.31 13.41 14.09
N GLU A 190 5.26 12.47 14.20
CA GLU A 190 6.64 12.79 14.56
C GLU A 190 7.21 13.86 13.62
N TYR A 191 7.62 14.98 14.22
CA TYR A 191 8.11 16.14 13.48
C TYR A 191 9.44 15.83 12.80
N SER A 192 9.49 16.12 11.50
CA SER A 192 10.68 16.03 10.69
C SER A 192 10.88 17.33 9.93
N VAL A 193 11.81 18.17 10.41
CA VAL A 193 12.21 19.42 9.73
C VAL A 193 12.69 19.19 8.28
N ARG A 194 13.06 17.95 7.95
CA ARG A 194 13.58 17.55 6.63
C ARG A 194 12.49 17.13 5.64
N SER A 195 11.25 16.93 6.10
CA SER A 195 10.12 16.57 5.23
C SER A 195 9.45 17.81 4.64
N PHE A 196 8.90 17.68 3.44
CA PHE A 196 8.20 18.79 2.80
C PHE A 196 6.84 19.07 3.46
N GLY A 197 6.14 18.04 3.93
CA GLY A 197 4.85 18.19 4.63
C GLY A 197 4.97 19.10 5.85
N ASP A 198 5.90 18.80 6.76
CA ASP A 198 6.13 19.55 7.99
C ASP A 198 6.70 20.94 7.71
N THR A 199 7.61 21.04 6.74
CA THR A 199 8.17 22.32 6.30
C THR A 199 7.06 23.25 5.78
N PHE A 200 6.12 22.72 4.99
CA PHE A 200 5.00 23.50 4.47
C PHE A 200 3.97 23.83 5.56
N SER A 201 3.70 22.92 6.50
CA SER A 201 2.94 23.24 7.71
C SER A 201 3.58 24.38 8.51
N LYS A 202 4.90 24.37 8.68
CA LYS A 202 5.68 25.44 9.33
C LYS A 202 5.64 26.77 8.56
N MET A 203 5.51 26.72 7.24
CA MET A 203 5.29 27.91 6.40
C MET A 203 3.86 28.47 6.50
N GLY A 204 2.99 27.89 7.32
CA GLY A 204 1.61 28.35 7.51
C GLY A 204 0.62 27.77 6.50
N ILE A 205 1.02 26.75 5.72
CA ILE A 205 0.15 26.08 4.76
C ILE A 205 -0.71 25.06 5.52
N SER A 206 -2.01 25.02 5.23
CA SER A 206 -2.91 24.00 5.79
C SER A 206 -2.68 22.66 5.06
N THR A 207 -1.64 21.95 5.46
CA THR A 207 -1.17 20.74 4.77
C THR A 207 -1.91 19.49 5.28
N VAL A 208 -2.45 18.69 4.37
CA VAL A 208 -2.98 17.35 4.63
C VAL A 208 -2.12 16.34 3.88
N LEU A 209 -1.63 15.34 4.60
CA LEU A 209 -0.94 14.18 4.04
C LEU A 209 -1.95 13.04 3.84
N VAL A 210 -1.84 12.38 2.68
CA VAL A 210 -2.63 11.21 2.30
C VAL A 210 -1.71 10.06 1.96
N GLU A 211 -1.85 8.94 2.67
CA GLU A 211 -1.14 7.69 2.38
C GLU A 211 -2.10 6.66 1.80
N ALA A 212 -1.84 6.20 0.57
CA ALA A 212 -2.53 5.08 -0.03
C ALA A 212 -1.90 3.73 0.41
N GLY A 213 -2.61 2.98 1.25
CA GLY A 213 -2.16 1.68 1.74
C GLY A 213 -2.74 0.49 0.98
N GLY A 214 -2.65 -0.70 1.57
CA GLY A 214 -3.22 -1.91 0.98
C GLY A 214 -4.70 -2.06 1.31
N ASN A 215 -5.43 -2.79 0.47
CA ASN A 215 -6.81 -3.18 0.70
C ASN A 215 -7.02 -4.67 0.36
N TYR A 216 -8.05 -5.29 0.92
CA TYR A 216 -8.37 -6.68 0.61
C TYR A 216 -8.63 -6.86 -0.90
N ASN A 217 -8.06 -7.91 -1.49
CA ASN A 217 -8.21 -8.26 -2.90
C ASN A 217 -7.85 -7.13 -3.89
N ASP A 218 -6.94 -6.23 -3.51
CA ASP A 218 -6.57 -5.06 -4.31
C ASP A 218 -5.04 -4.91 -4.44
N PRO A 219 -4.38 -5.77 -5.23
CA PRO A 219 -2.91 -5.77 -5.37
C PRO A 219 -2.34 -4.53 -6.07
N PHE A 220 -3.20 -3.70 -6.66
CA PHE A 220 -2.83 -2.50 -7.41
C PHE A 220 -3.39 -1.22 -6.81
N ARG A 221 -3.86 -1.24 -5.55
CA ARG A 221 -4.37 -0.08 -4.81
C ARG A 221 -5.47 0.70 -5.55
N GLN A 222 -6.29 0.02 -6.36
CA GLN A 222 -7.39 0.67 -7.10
C GLN A 222 -8.46 1.22 -6.15
N GLN A 223 -8.70 0.59 -5.01
CA GLN A 223 -9.61 1.10 -3.99
C GLN A 223 -9.07 2.42 -3.40
N ALA A 224 -7.79 2.48 -3.06
CA ALA A 224 -7.16 3.69 -2.53
C ALA A 224 -7.12 4.81 -3.60
N ARG A 225 -6.81 4.49 -4.86
CA ARG A 225 -6.86 5.44 -6.00
C ARG A 225 -8.24 6.10 -6.12
N GLN A 226 -9.31 5.29 -6.12
CA GLN A 226 -10.68 5.81 -6.22
C GLN A 226 -11.06 6.70 -5.03
N LEU A 227 -10.59 6.37 -3.83
CA LEU A 227 -10.84 7.17 -2.63
C LEU A 227 -10.07 8.49 -2.67
N ASN A 228 -8.82 8.49 -3.16
CA ASN A 228 -8.06 9.71 -3.38
C ASN A 228 -8.79 10.68 -4.31
N LEU A 229 -9.34 10.21 -5.43
CA LEU A 229 -10.19 11.05 -6.30
C LEU A 229 -11.37 11.67 -5.53
N LYS A 230 -12.10 10.85 -4.76
CA LYS A 230 -13.24 11.33 -3.97
C LYS A 230 -12.81 12.34 -2.90
N LEU A 231 -11.67 12.14 -2.26
CA LEU A 231 -11.08 13.07 -1.31
C LEU A 231 -10.79 14.41 -1.96
N TYR A 232 -10.13 14.41 -3.13
CA TYR A 232 -9.79 15.65 -3.83
C TYR A 232 -11.04 16.44 -4.20
N LEU A 233 -12.06 15.78 -4.76
CA LEU A 233 -13.33 16.42 -5.11
C LEU A 233 -14.05 17.00 -3.87
N ASN A 234 -14.11 16.24 -2.77
CA ASN A 234 -14.74 16.71 -1.52
C ASN A 234 -13.98 17.89 -0.91
N TRP A 235 -12.65 17.84 -0.85
CA TRP A 235 -11.88 18.96 -0.31
C TRP A 235 -11.96 20.20 -1.18
N LEU A 236 -11.96 20.07 -2.52
CA LEU A 236 -12.20 21.23 -3.39
C LEU A 236 -13.57 21.87 -3.11
N ALA A 237 -14.62 21.07 -2.97
CA ALA A 237 -15.94 21.58 -2.62
C ALA A 237 -15.97 22.26 -1.23
N LEU A 238 -15.40 21.61 -0.21
CA LEU A 238 -15.34 22.14 1.16
C LEU A 238 -14.48 23.40 1.28
N ILE A 239 -13.35 23.45 0.56
CA ILE A 239 -12.49 24.64 0.51
C ILE A 239 -13.19 25.76 -0.24
N SER A 240 -13.98 25.46 -1.28
CA SER A 240 -14.72 26.44 -2.08
C SER A 240 -15.88 27.07 -1.30
N SER A 241 -16.65 26.27 -0.56
CA SER A 241 -17.72 26.80 0.29
C SER A 241 -17.20 27.41 1.59
N GLY A 242 -16.10 26.86 2.12
CA GLY A 242 -15.58 27.19 3.44
C GLY A 242 -16.18 26.34 4.57
N ASN A 243 -17.10 25.42 4.27
CA ASN A 243 -17.87 24.62 5.24
C ASN A 243 -17.01 23.63 6.03
N TYR A 244 -15.74 23.39 5.66
CA TYR A 244 -14.86 22.59 6.52
C TYR A 244 -14.71 23.20 7.92
N ARG A 245 -14.93 24.52 8.07
CA ARG A 245 -14.84 25.24 9.34
C ARG A 245 -15.91 24.84 10.35
N ASP A 246 -17.00 24.22 9.89
CA ASP A 246 -18.09 23.77 10.74
C ASP A 246 -17.73 22.48 11.50
N TYR A 247 -16.64 21.81 11.10
CA TYR A 247 -16.17 20.59 11.74
C TYR A 247 -15.21 20.92 12.87
N ASP A 248 -15.39 20.28 14.02
CA ASP A 248 -14.40 20.28 15.08
C ASP A 248 -13.28 19.25 14.81
N LEU A 249 -12.33 19.16 15.75
CA LEU A 249 -11.20 18.23 15.63
C LEU A 249 -11.54 16.79 16.04
N SER A 250 -12.75 16.51 16.53
CA SER A 250 -13.11 15.19 17.07
C SER A 250 -13.01 14.10 16.01
N GLY A 251 -13.40 14.41 14.77
CA GLY A 251 -13.25 13.49 13.64
C GLY A 251 -11.79 13.11 13.43
N TYR A 252 -10.86 14.07 13.39
CA TYR A 252 -9.43 13.80 13.27
C TYR A 252 -8.85 13.02 14.47
N GLN A 253 -9.25 13.38 15.69
CA GLN A 253 -8.78 12.73 16.93
C GLN A 253 -9.29 11.29 17.06
N ALA A 254 -10.46 10.98 16.50
CA ALA A 254 -11.03 9.64 16.50
C ALA A 254 -10.42 8.69 15.46
N ILE A 255 -9.53 9.17 14.58
CA ILE A 255 -8.82 8.30 13.64
C ILE A 255 -7.74 7.52 14.40
N PRO A 256 -7.76 6.17 14.37
CA PRO A 256 -6.77 5.36 15.07
C PRO A 256 -5.38 5.53 14.45
N MET A 257 -4.35 5.57 15.29
CA MET A 257 -2.96 5.57 14.81
C MET A 257 -2.66 4.28 14.05
N ASN A 258 -1.89 4.37 12.96
CA ASN A 258 -1.48 3.17 12.23
C ASN A 258 -0.65 2.23 13.10
N ASN A 259 -0.95 0.93 13.02
CA ASN A 259 -0.11 -0.14 13.54
C ASN A 259 0.85 -0.59 12.42
N SER A 260 2.11 -0.14 12.47
CA SER A 260 3.12 -0.51 11.47
C SER A 260 3.54 -1.97 11.63
N GLY A 261 3.35 -2.78 10.58
CA GLY A 261 3.53 -4.23 10.65
C GLY A 261 2.33 -4.99 11.22
N GLY A 262 1.22 -4.30 11.49
CA GLY A 262 -0.02 -4.90 12.01
C GLY A 262 -0.74 -5.81 11.02
N MET A 263 -0.36 -5.81 9.74
CA MET A 263 -0.92 -6.71 8.72
C MET A 263 0.14 -7.68 8.19
N LYS A 264 -0.31 -8.90 7.88
CA LYS A 264 0.47 -9.95 7.23
C LYS A 264 -0.20 -10.35 5.92
N ASP A 265 0.58 -10.93 5.04
CA ASP A 265 0.12 -11.37 3.71
C ASP A 265 -0.70 -12.67 3.82
N LEU A 266 -0.23 -13.62 4.62
CA LEU A 266 -0.94 -14.84 4.98
C LEU A 266 -0.69 -15.19 6.44
N ILE A 267 -1.74 -15.64 7.12
CA ILE A 267 -1.63 -16.32 8.42
C ILE A 267 -2.21 -17.72 8.27
N ILE A 268 -1.42 -18.75 8.62
CA ILE A 268 -1.92 -20.11 8.78
C ILE A 268 -1.93 -20.40 10.29
N SER A 269 -3.11 -20.53 10.88
CA SER A 269 -3.27 -20.67 12.33
C SER A 269 -3.40 -22.11 12.78
N ASN A 270 -3.12 -22.38 14.07
CA ASN A 270 -3.38 -23.66 14.74
C ASN A 270 -2.64 -24.88 14.18
N ILE A 271 -1.46 -24.69 13.59
CA ILE A 271 -0.64 -25.79 13.06
C ILE A 271 -0.02 -26.58 14.21
N SER A 272 -0.18 -27.90 14.19
CA SER A 272 0.49 -28.79 15.15
C SER A 272 1.90 -29.12 14.70
N LEU A 273 2.90 -28.82 15.53
CA LEU A 273 4.29 -29.23 15.32
C LEU A 273 4.53 -30.58 16.01
N PRO A 274 5.12 -31.58 15.34
CA PRO A 274 5.38 -32.88 15.96
C PRO A 274 6.58 -32.83 16.92
N LYS A 275 6.57 -33.69 17.94
CA LYS A 275 7.75 -33.97 18.79
C LYS A 275 8.87 -34.61 17.97
N ALA A 276 10.10 -34.52 18.49
CA ALA A 276 11.28 -35.04 17.79
C ALA A 276 11.26 -36.57 17.60
N ASP A 277 10.59 -37.30 18.49
CA ASP A 277 10.38 -38.75 18.42
C ASP A 277 9.09 -39.12 17.68
N SER A 278 8.36 -38.13 17.14
CA SER A 278 7.04 -38.28 16.52
C SER A 278 5.96 -38.88 17.45
N SER A 279 6.16 -38.89 18.77
CA SER A 279 5.22 -39.50 19.73
C SER A 279 3.96 -38.66 19.99
N GLY A 280 3.85 -37.48 19.38
CA GLY A 280 2.69 -36.61 19.49
C GLY A 280 3.00 -35.16 19.12
N VAL A 281 2.14 -34.25 19.57
CA VAL A 281 2.27 -32.80 19.32
C VAL A 281 3.23 -32.18 20.33
N LEU A 282 4.20 -31.41 19.84
CA LEU A 282 5.14 -30.60 20.61
C LEU A 282 4.54 -29.24 20.96
N ALA A 283 3.97 -28.56 19.97
CA ALA A 283 3.41 -27.23 20.10
C ALA A 283 2.31 -27.01 19.05
N LYS A 284 1.40 -26.08 19.33
CA LYS A 284 0.49 -25.49 18.33
C LYS A 284 0.94 -24.07 18.07
N VAL A 285 1.10 -23.72 16.80
CA VAL A 285 1.62 -22.41 16.38
C VAL A 285 0.85 -21.86 15.20
N ASP A 286 0.89 -20.55 15.07
CA ASP A 286 0.56 -19.83 13.86
C ASP A 286 1.85 -19.57 13.07
N LEU A 287 1.72 -19.55 11.73
CA LEU A 287 2.76 -19.13 10.81
C LEU A 287 2.28 -17.92 10.03
N ALA A 288 3.01 -16.81 10.10
CA ALA A 288 2.67 -15.57 9.41
C ALA A 288 3.72 -15.20 8.36
N PHE A 289 3.26 -14.90 7.16
CA PHE A 289 4.08 -14.70 5.98
C PHE A 289 3.95 -13.28 5.45
N ASN A 290 5.05 -12.75 4.91
CA ASN A 290 5.15 -11.47 4.22
C ASN A 290 5.81 -11.66 2.86
N ALA A 291 5.30 -11.00 1.81
CA ALA A 291 5.89 -11.02 0.48
C ALA A 291 6.65 -9.73 0.17
N GLY A 292 7.88 -9.87 -0.33
CA GLY A 292 8.71 -8.71 -0.69
C GLY A 292 8.03 -7.76 -1.69
N GLY A 293 8.59 -6.55 -1.88
CA GLY A 293 8.07 -5.61 -2.88
C GLY A 293 6.60 -5.22 -2.67
N ASN A 294 6.16 -5.15 -1.41
CA ASN A 294 4.79 -4.81 -1.03
C ASN A 294 3.74 -5.82 -1.57
N GLY A 295 4.01 -7.12 -1.39
CA GLY A 295 3.10 -8.19 -1.80
C GLY A 295 3.34 -8.75 -3.21
N ARG A 296 4.50 -8.46 -3.82
CA ARG A 296 4.79 -8.79 -5.24
C ARG A 296 6.06 -9.63 -5.45
N GLY A 297 6.87 -9.78 -4.42
CA GLY A 297 8.14 -10.50 -4.46
C GLY A 297 8.09 -11.81 -3.67
N SER A 298 9.26 -12.35 -3.39
CA SER A 298 9.42 -13.62 -2.66
C SER A 298 8.77 -13.58 -1.28
N VAL A 299 8.05 -14.66 -0.95
CA VAL A 299 7.40 -14.83 0.35
C VAL A 299 8.43 -15.30 1.38
N VAL A 300 8.40 -14.68 2.55
CA VAL A 300 9.18 -15.07 3.73
C VAL A 300 8.24 -15.45 4.88
N LEU A 301 8.62 -16.48 5.62
CA LEU A 301 8.04 -16.77 6.93
C LEU A 301 8.62 -15.78 7.94
N ASP A 302 7.80 -14.81 8.35
CA ASP A 302 8.20 -13.70 9.20
C ASP A 302 8.04 -14.08 10.68
N GLU A 303 6.90 -14.66 11.03
CA GLU A 303 6.52 -14.99 12.41
C GLU A 303 6.12 -16.46 12.58
N ILE A 304 6.48 -17.00 13.74
CA ILE A 304 6.15 -18.34 14.21
C ILE A 304 5.74 -18.20 15.67
N GLY A 305 4.62 -18.80 16.07
CA GLY A 305 4.15 -18.81 17.45
C GLY A 305 2.75 -18.21 17.55
N ASP A 306 2.60 -17.14 18.32
CA ASP A 306 1.33 -16.41 18.44
C ASP A 306 1.28 -15.30 17.38
N ALA A 307 0.43 -15.47 16.36
CA ALA A 307 0.19 -14.44 15.35
C ALA A 307 -1.16 -13.73 15.57
N SER A 308 -1.83 -13.95 16.71
CA SER A 308 -3.19 -13.50 16.97
C SER A 308 -3.33 -11.98 16.97
N ILE A 309 -2.26 -11.22 17.21
CA ILE A 309 -2.28 -9.76 17.22
C ILE A 309 -2.33 -9.14 15.81
N TYR A 310 -1.99 -9.89 14.77
CA TYR A 310 -1.93 -9.39 13.40
C TYR A 310 -3.27 -9.55 12.67
N GLY A 311 -3.55 -8.63 11.76
CA GLY A 311 -4.48 -8.88 10.66
C GLY A 311 -3.80 -9.60 9.51
N ALA A 312 -4.59 -10.19 8.62
CA ALA A 312 -4.06 -10.85 7.43
C ALA A 312 -4.89 -10.52 6.19
N TYR A 313 -4.24 -10.45 5.03
CA TYR A 313 -4.93 -10.41 3.74
C TYR A 313 -5.57 -11.75 3.40
N HIS A 314 -4.92 -12.85 3.81
CA HIS A 314 -5.44 -14.21 3.71
C HIS A 314 -5.22 -14.96 5.04
N SER A 315 -6.23 -15.73 5.46
CA SER A 315 -6.14 -16.55 6.66
C SER A 315 -6.59 -17.98 6.36
N VAL A 316 -5.86 -18.96 6.90
CA VAL A 316 -6.20 -20.37 6.80
C VAL A 316 -6.14 -20.98 8.19
N ASP A 317 -7.26 -21.56 8.66
CA ASP A 317 -7.26 -22.35 9.90
C ASP A 317 -6.78 -23.78 9.59
N ALA A 318 -5.66 -24.17 10.18
CA ALA A 318 -5.06 -25.50 10.03
C ALA A 318 -5.28 -26.37 11.28
N SER A 319 -6.33 -26.10 12.06
CA SER A 319 -6.73 -26.91 13.20
C SER A 319 -6.80 -28.41 12.85
N GLY A 320 -6.09 -29.23 13.62
CA GLY A 320 -6.00 -30.67 13.41
C GLY A 320 -4.95 -31.10 12.36
N LEU A 321 -4.33 -30.15 11.65
CA LEU A 321 -3.26 -30.45 10.70
C LEU A 321 -1.88 -30.41 11.38
N GLN A 322 -1.02 -31.31 10.96
CA GLN A 322 0.36 -31.43 11.42
C GLN A 322 1.34 -30.96 10.35
N TYR A 323 2.38 -30.24 10.79
CA TYR A 323 3.47 -29.81 9.94
C TYR A 323 4.35 -30.98 9.48
N SER A 324 4.69 -30.98 8.20
CA SER A 324 5.72 -31.85 7.61
C SER A 324 6.53 -31.08 6.57
N ALA A 325 7.86 -31.17 6.61
CA ALA A 325 8.71 -30.58 5.57
C ALA A 325 8.46 -31.20 4.17
N GLY A 326 7.89 -32.41 4.13
CA GLY A 326 7.77 -33.22 2.92
C GLY A 326 9.13 -33.72 2.40
N LYS A 327 9.09 -34.55 1.36
CA LYS A 327 10.27 -35.12 0.71
C LYS A 327 10.48 -34.54 -0.70
N ALA A 328 11.70 -34.66 -1.21
CA ALA A 328 12.04 -34.25 -2.55
C ALA A 328 11.60 -35.31 -3.58
N TYR A 329 10.98 -34.90 -4.68
CA TYR A 329 10.83 -35.72 -5.87
C TYR A 329 12.07 -35.54 -6.78
N PRO A 330 12.87 -36.58 -7.04
CA PRO A 330 14.07 -36.45 -7.86
C PRO A 330 13.75 -36.36 -9.36
N LEU A 331 14.13 -35.25 -9.99
CA LEU A 331 14.06 -35.07 -11.44
C LEU A 331 15.28 -35.73 -12.10
N THR A 332 15.13 -37.03 -12.40
CA THR A 332 16.14 -37.84 -13.10
C THR A 332 15.92 -37.92 -14.60
N LYS A 333 14.70 -37.61 -15.06
CA LYS A 333 14.27 -37.58 -16.46
C LYS A 333 13.20 -36.50 -16.65
N PRO A 334 12.91 -36.07 -17.89
CA PRO A 334 11.84 -35.11 -18.15
C PRO A 334 10.49 -35.57 -17.55
N LEU A 335 9.81 -34.64 -16.89
CA LEU A 335 8.50 -34.81 -16.26
C LEU A 335 7.59 -33.66 -16.68
N THR A 336 6.44 -33.99 -17.25
CA THR A 336 5.37 -33.03 -17.50
C THR A 336 4.30 -33.19 -16.43
N LEU A 337 4.01 -32.12 -15.69
CA LEU A 337 2.95 -32.09 -14.69
C LEU A 337 1.67 -31.54 -15.30
N ASN A 338 0.59 -32.31 -15.23
CA ASN A 338 -0.77 -31.76 -15.22
C ASN A 338 -1.25 -31.66 -13.76
N THR A 339 -2.41 -31.03 -13.53
CA THR A 339 -2.95 -30.83 -12.18
C THR A 339 -3.13 -32.13 -11.42
N ALA A 340 -3.73 -33.15 -12.02
CA ALA A 340 -3.97 -34.45 -11.38
C ALA A 340 -2.66 -35.12 -10.92
N ARG A 341 -1.63 -35.14 -11.80
CA ARG A 341 -0.33 -35.72 -11.46
C ARG A 341 0.37 -34.94 -10.36
N TYR A 342 0.30 -33.61 -10.38
CA TYR A 342 0.94 -32.81 -9.36
C TYR A 342 0.29 -32.98 -7.98
N ILE A 343 -1.05 -32.97 -7.92
CA ILE A 343 -1.81 -33.24 -6.70
C ILE A 343 -1.50 -34.63 -6.15
N GLN A 344 -1.36 -35.64 -7.02
CA GLN A 344 -0.92 -36.98 -6.60
C GLN A 344 0.47 -36.94 -5.93
N LEU A 345 1.44 -36.25 -6.51
CA LEU A 345 2.78 -36.13 -5.92
C LEU A 345 2.74 -35.44 -4.55
N LEU A 346 1.97 -34.36 -4.41
CA LEU A 346 1.76 -33.68 -3.13
C LEU A 346 1.13 -34.64 -2.10
N ALA A 347 0.11 -35.41 -2.49
CA ALA A 347 -0.55 -36.39 -1.64
C ALA A 347 0.39 -37.53 -1.20
N GLU A 348 1.34 -37.92 -2.05
CA GLU A 348 2.40 -38.90 -1.74
C GLU A 348 3.51 -38.33 -0.83
N GLY A 349 3.40 -37.06 -0.42
CA GLY A 349 4.31 -36.38 0.51
C GLY A 349 5.45 -35.62 -0.17
N TYR A 350 5.46 -35.48 -1.50
CA TYR A 350 6.49 -34.73 -2.21
C TYR A 350 6.18 -33.22 -2.20
N SER A 351 6.86 -32.45 -1.36
CA SER A 351 6.63 -30.98 -1.25
C SER A 351 7.37 -30.16 -2.30
N HIS A 352 8.44 -30.72 -2.87
CA HIS A 352 9.31 -30.02 -3.81
C HIS A 352 10.05 -31.00 -4.74
N PHE A 353 10.64 -30.44 -5.79
CA PHE A 353 11.49 -31.16 -6.74
C PHE A 353 12.96 -30.92 -6.43
N SER A 354 13.79 -31.92 -6.74
CA SER A 354 15.26 -31.81 -6.69
C SER A 354 15.88 -32.20 -8.04
N GLY A 355 16.87 -31.46 -8.52
CA GLY A 355 17.53 -31.71 -9.80
C GLY A 355 17.51 -30.50 -10.75
N LYS A 356 17.68 -30.75 -12.06
CA LYS A 356 17.75 -29.69 -13.08
C LYS A 356 16.35 -29.14 -13.39
N PRO A 357 16.13 -27.81 -13.32
CA PRO A 357 14.83 -27.20 -13.63
C PRO A 357 14.28 -27.56 -15.02
N ASP A 358 15.12 -27.64 -16.05
CA ASP A 358 14.72 -27.92 -17.44
C ASP A 358 14.11 -29.31 -17.65
N LEU A 359 14.19 -30.20 -16.64
CA LEU A 359 13.52 -31.49 -16.66
C LEU A 359 12.05 -31.42 -16.22
N LEU A 360 11.56 -30.26 -15.80
CA LEU A 360 10.18 -30.09 -15.35
C LEU A 360 9.41 -29.13 -16.27
N THR A 361 8.36 -29.65 -16.90
CA THR A 361 7.35 -28.83 -17.58
C THR A 361 6.10 -28.78 -16.72
N ASN A 362 5.75 -27.60 -16.22
CA ASN A 362 4.59 -27.42 -15.33
C ASN A 362 3.36 -26.90 -16.09
N ASN A 363 2.43 -27.79 -16.43
CA ASN A 363 1.13 -27.47 -17.02
C ASN A 363 -0.03 -27.58 -16.00
N SER A 364 0.28 -27.61 -14.70
CA SER A 364 -0.75 -27.80 -13.65
C SER A 364 -1.52 -26.52 -13.31
N GLY A 365 -0.97 -25.34 -13.65
CA GLY A 365 -1.47 -24.04 -13.19
C GLY A 365 -1.16 -23.73 -11.72
N LEU A 366 -0.46 -24.62 -11.00
CA LEU A 366 -0.12 -24.47 -9.59
C LEU A 366 1.38 -24.18 -9.39
N PRO A 367 1.76 -23.50 -8.29
CA PRO A 367 3.15 -23.20 -7.99
C PRO A 367 3.94 -24.47 -7.70
N VAL A 368 5.17 -24.54 -8.22
CA VAL A 368 6.13 -25.63 -7.96
C VAL A 368 7.41 -25.06 -7.36
N ALA A 369 8.03 -25.82 -6.47
CA ALA A 369 9.34 -25.48 -5.90
C ALA A 369 10.41 -26.46 -6.40
N ILE A 370 11.49 -25.94 -7.01
CA ILE A 370 12.63 -26.73 -7.49
C ILE A 370 13.86 -26.30 -6.71
N ASN A 371 14.49 -27.25 -6.01
CA ASN A 371 15.62 -27.02 -5.10
C ASN A 371 15.40 -25.86 -4.09
N PRO A 372 14.22 -25.73 -3.43
CA PRO A 372 14.01 -24.66 -2.47
C PRO A 372 14.99 -24.75 -1.29
N PRO A 373 15.47 -23.63 -0.75
CA PRO A 373 16.30 -23.64 0.44
C PRO A 373 15.50 -24.09 1.68
N GLY A 374 16.21 -24.54 2.72
CA GLY A 374 15.63 -24.72 4.06
C GLY A 374 14.68 -25.92 4.28
N VAL A 375 14.36 -26.69 3.24
CA VAL A 375 13.39 -27.83 3.30
C VAL A 375 13.87 -29.05 4.09
N LYS A 376 15.06 -29.02 4.69
CA LYS A 376 15.60 -30.11 5.52
C LYS A 376 15.28 -29.97 7.00
N SER A 377 14.70 -28.85 7.42
CA SER A 377 14.36 -28.62 8.83
C SER A 377 13.13 -29.41 9.24
N ARG A 378 13.15 -30.00 10.43
CA ARG A 378 12.01 -30.72 11.02
C ARG A 378 10.86 -29.79 11.41
N TRP A 379 11.17 -28.55 11.78
CA TRP A 379 10.21 -27.53 12.19
C TRP A 379 10.36 -26.29 11.30
N PRO A 380 9.30 -25.47 11.18
CA PRO A 380 9.41 -24.21 10.48
C PRO A 380 10.49 -23.31 11.11
N GLN A 381 11.22 -22.58 10.26
CA GLN A 381 12.23 -21.61 10.68
C GLN A 381 11.99 -20.30 9.93
N ARG A 382 12.05 -19.17 10.66
CA ARG A 382 11.90 -17.84 10.08
C ARG A 382 12.91 -17.64 8.96
N ARG A 383 12.49 -16.99 7.86
CA ARG A 383 13.33 -16.65 6.70
C ARG A 383 14.07 -17.85 6.06
N SER A 384 13.64 -19.08 6.33
CA SER A 384 14.20 -20.31 5.76
C SER A 384 13.31 -20.78 4.61
N SER A 385 12.68 -21.94 4.71
CA SER A 385 11.74 -22.43 3.70
C SER A 385 10.31 -21.92 3.91
N THR A 386 9.64 -21.62 2.79
CA THR A 386 8.18 -21.42 2.71
C THR A 386 7.52 -22.56 1.94
N THR A 387 8.16 -23.73 1.89
CA THR A 387 7.65 -24.94 1.24
C THR A 387 7.54 -26.10 2.24
N PHE A 388 6.32 -26.59 2.48
CA PHE A 388 6.01 -27.66 3.43
C PHE A 388 4.59 -28.21 3.18
N LEU A 389 4.22 -29.28 3.89
CA LEU A 389 2.91 -29.93 3.82
C LEU A 389 2.21 -29.86 5.18
N LEU A 390 0.89 -29.84 5.14
CA LEU A 390 0.03 -29.95 6.31
C LEU A 390 -0.90 -31.15 6.14
N SER A 391 -0.85 -32.07 7.11
CA SER A 391 -1.50 -33.38 7.02
C SER A 391 -2.41 -33.66 8.20
N ASN A 392 -3.49 -34.40 7.96
CA ASN A 392 -4.31 -35.03 9.00
C ASN A 392 -4.30 -36.55 8.78
N ASP A 393 -4.06 -37.34 9.82
CA ASP A 393 -3.98 -38.81 9.75
C ASP A 393 -3.10 -39.31 8.58
N ASN A 394 -1.92 -38.72 8.42
CA ASN A 394 -0.97 -38.97 7.32
C ASN A 394 -1.48 -38.65 5.89
N LYS A 395 -2.68 -38.09 5.75
CA LYS A 395 -3.19 -37.57 4.48
C LYS A 395 -2.91 -36.08 4.37
N VAL A 396 -2.15 -35.69 3.36
CA VAL A 396 -1.90 -34.28 3.06
C VAL A 396 -3.22 -33.60 2.68
N GLN A 397 -3.53 -32.50 3.36
CA GLN A 397 -4.73 -31.69 3.12
C GLN A 397 -4.36 -30.38 2.41
N LEU A 398 -3.28 -29.76 2.86
CA LEU A 398 -2.74 -28.52 2.29
C LEU A 398 -1.26 -28.70 1.96
N ALA A 399 -0.82 -28.05 0.89
CA ALA A 399 0.59 -27.88 0.59
C ALA A 399 0.89 -26.38 0.56
N VAL A 400 1.94 -25.96 1.26
CA VAL A 400 2.48 -24.61 1.13
C VAL A 400 3.71 -24.69 0.24
N VAL A 401 3.74 -23.97 -0.87
CA VAL A 401 4.82 -24.01 -1.87
C VAL A 401 5.21 -22.58 -2.22
N HIS A 402 6.43 -22.17 -1.87
CA HIS A 402 6.87 -20.77 -1.96
C HIS A 402 5.90 -19.79 -1.27
N GLY A 403 5.32 -20.20 -0.14
CA GLY A 403 4.35 -19.42 0.61
C GLY A 403 2.92 -19.43 0.04
N ARG A 404 2.69 -20.09 -1.10
CA ARG A 404 1.36 -20.30 -1.70
C ARG A 404 0.71 -21.56 -1.12
N VAL A 405 -0.53 -21.48 -0.67
CA VAL A 405 -1.33 -22.56 -0.09
C VAL A 405 -2.22 -23.20 -1.15
N ILE A 406 -1.89 -24.44 -1.49
CA ILE A 406 -2.67 -25.31 -2.35
C ILE A 406 -3.55 -26.20 -1.47
N ARG A 407 -4.86 -26.21 -1.73
CA ARG A 407 -5.79 -27.18 -1.15
C ARG A 407 -5.85 -28.42 -2.05
N LEU A 408 -5.55 -29.59 -1.51
CA LEU A 408 -5.46 -30.80 -2.32
C LEU A 408 -6.82 -31.34 -2.77
N ALA A 409 -7.89 -31.09 -2.01
CA ALA A 409 -9.22 -31.63 -2.27
C ALA A 409 -9.80 -31.19 -3.62
N ASP A 410 -9.50 -29.96 -4.05
CA ASP A 410 -10.04 -29.33 -5.26
C ASP A 410 -8.95 -28.69 -6.14
N ALA A 411 -7.68 -28.86 -5.78
CA ALA A 411 -6.53 -28.26 -6.45
C ALA A 411 -6.60 -26.72 -6.54
N SER A 412 -7.25 -26.06 -5.58
CA SER A 412 -7.36 -24.60 -5.54
C SER A 412 -6.23 -23.92 -4.78
N LEU A 413 -5.94 -22.67 -5.13
CA LEU A 413 -5.09 -21.77 -4.35
C LEU A 413 -5.95 -20.98 -3.37
N LEU A 414 -5.60 -21.01 -2.09
CA LEU A 414 -6.35 -20.34 -1.03
C LEU A 414 -5.91 -18.90 -0.78
N ASP A 415 -4.72 -18.56 -1.23
CA ASP A 415 -4.15 -17.22 -1.21
C ASP A 415 -3.95 -16.72 -2.65
N ALA A 416 -4.29 -15.45 -2.85
CA ALA A 416 -4.00 -14.73 -4.08
C ALA A 416 -2.75 -13.88 -3.88
N PHE A 417 -1.60 -14.51 -3.59
CA PHE A 417 -0.35 -13.78 -3.80
C PHE A 417 -0.19 -13.50 -5.29
N GLY A 418 -0.41 -12.24 -5.67
CA GLY A 418 -0.20 -11.75 -7.03
C GLY A 418 1.29 -11.67 -7.43
N GLY A 419 2.20 -12.08 -6.53
CA GLY A 419 3.64 -12.13 -6.77
C GLY A 419 4.10 -13.49 -7.28
N ASN A 420 3.96 -13.71 -8.59
CA ASN A 420 4.92 -14.33 -9.51
C ASN A 420 4.23 -14.69 -10.83
#